data_AF-A0A945KZ24-F1
#
_entry.id   AF-A0A945KZ24-F1
#
_cell.length_a   1.000
_cell.length_b   1.000
_cell.length_c   1.000
_cell.angle_alpha   90.00
_cell.angle_beta   90.00
_cell.angle_gamma   90.00
#
_symmetry.space_group_name_H-M   'P 1'
#
loop_
_entity.id
_entity.type
_entity.pdbx_description
1 polymer ?
#
loop_
_entity_poly.entity_id
_entity_poly.type
_entity_poly.pdbx_seq_one_letter_code
_entity_poly.pdbx_strand_id
1 'polypeptide(L)'
;MFPADLHQKIKESAIIAVLVIDDAANAVPLARALLRGGIGAMELTLRTDAALDSLRAIRDEVPEMLAGIGTILTTDQVDEVVAAKAAFGVA
;
A
#
# COMPACT_ATOMS: atom_id res chain seq x y z
N MET A 1 -16.52 -2.64 7.34
CA MET A 1 -15.77 -3.27 8.46
C MET A 1 -14.52 -3.89 7.85
N PHE A 2 -13.35 -3.68 8.45
CA PHE A 2 -12.10 -4.26 7.93
C PHE A 2 -12.16 -5.79 7.94
N PRO A 3 -11.50 -6.48 6.98
CA PRO A 3 -11.36 -7.93 7.03
C PRO A 3 -10.80 -8.38 8.38
N ALA A 4 -11.35 -9.46 8.94
CA ALA A 4 -10.97 -9.94 10.28
C ALA A 4 -9.46 -10.27 10.39
N ASP A 5 -8.81 -10.62 9.27
CA ASP A 5 -7.40 -10.96 9.18
C ASP A 5 -6.47 -9.74 9.03
N LEU A 6 -6.98 -8.55 8.66
CA LEU A 6 -6.15 -7.36 8.45
C LEU A 6 -5.41 -6.95 9.73
N HIS A 7 -6.13 -6.90 10.86
CA HIS A 7 -5.54 -6.53 12.15
C HIS A 7 -4.43 -7.50 12.57
N GLN A 8 -4.61 -8.79 12.30
CA GLN A 8 -3.61 -9.81 12.59
C GLN A 8 -2.36 -9.61 11.72
N LYS A 9 -2.53 -9.40 10.40
CA LYS A 9 -1.41 -9.16 9.47
C LYS A 9 -0.60 -7.91 9.81
N ILE A 10 -1.26 -6.83 10.23
CA ILE A 10 -0.57 -5.61 10.69
C ILE A 10 0.25 -5.90 11.95
N LYS A 11 -0.32 -6.63 12.92
CA LYS A 11 0.41 -7.04 14.13
C LYS A 11 1.63 -7.90 13.84
N GLU A 12 1.48 -8.88 12.96
CA GLU A 12 2.57 -9.79 12.55
C GLU A 12 3.69 -9.07 11.80
N SER A 13 3.35 -8.06 11.01
CA SER A 13 4.34 -7.26 10.28
C SER A 13 5.24 -6.44 11.19
N ALA A 14 4.78 -6.09 12.41
CA ALA A 14 5.43 -5.26 13.44
C ALA A 14 5.83 -3.83 13.03
N ILE A 15 6.10 -3.59 11.75
CA ILE A 15 6.50 -2.34 11.11
C ILE A 15 5.66 -2.18 9.83
N ILE A 16 5.24 -0.95 9.55
CA ILE A 16 4.68 -0.54 8.25
C ILE A 16 5.66 0.44 7.61
N ALA A 17 6.17 0.13 6.42
CA ALA A 17 7.02 1.04 5.67
C ALA A 17 6.18 2.11 4.96
N VAL A 18 6.28 3.36 5.41
CA VAL A 18 5.59 4.51 4.79
C VAL A 18 6.47 5.11 3.70
N LEU A 19 5.94 5.23 2.48
CA LEU A 19 6.73 5.51 1.28
C LEU A 19 6.11 6.61 0.41
N VAL A 20 6.98 7.43 -0.18
CA VAL A 20 6.66 8.28 -1.32
C VAL A 20 7.31 7.61 -2.54
N ILE A 21 6.53 7.43 -3.62
CA ILE A 21 7.03 6.83 -4.86
C ILE A 21 6.79 7.82 -6.00
N ASP A 22 7.86 8.29 -6.62
CA ASP A 22 7.78 9.27 -7.71
C ASP A 22 7.56 8.63 -9.08
N ASP A 23 7.94 7.36 -9.24
CA ASP A 23 7.82 6.58 -10.48
C ASP A 23 7.26 5.18 -10.17
N ALA A 24 6.11 4.87 -10.76
CA ALA A 24 5.41 3.61 -10.57
C ALA A 24 6.22 2.39 -11.01
N ALA A 25 7.19 2.54 -11.93
CA ALA A 25 8.09 1.46 -12.33
C ALA A 25 8.94 0.94 -11.15
N ASN A 26 9.17 1.76 -10.11
CA ASN A 26 9.93 1.36 -8.93
C ASN A 26 9.09 0.62 -7.88
N ALA A 27 7.76 0.63 -7.99
CA ALA A 27 6.86 0.15 -6.95
C ALA A 27 7.00 -1.36 -6.68
N VAL A 28 6.94 -2.17 -7.73
CA VAL A 28 7.05 -3.64 -7.64
C VAL A 28 8.45 -4.09 -7.20
N PRO A 29 9.56 -3.58 -7.78
CA PRO A 29 10.91 -3.87 -7.29
C PRO A 29 11.09 -3.52 -5.80
N LEU A 30 10.56 -2.38 -5.37
CA LEU A 30 10.64 -1.92 -3.97
C LEU A 30 9.85 -2.83 -3.03
N ALA A 31 8.60 -3.17 -3.35
CA ALA A 31 7.77 -4.08 -2.55
C ALA A 31 8.46 -5.44 -2.37
N ARG A 32 9.03 -6.01 -3.45
CA ARG A 32 9.80 -7.26 -3.37
C ARG A 32 11.07 -7.12 -2.53
N ALA A 33 11.73 -5.95 -2.55
CA ALA A 33 12.90 -5.69 -1.72
C ALA A 33 12.54 -5.64 -0.24
N LEU A 34 11.44 -4.97 0.12
CA LEU A 34 10.90 -4.93 1.49
C LEU A 34 10.60 -6.33 2.01
N LEU A 35 9.92 -7.17 1.22
CA LEU A 35 9.63 -8.56 1.59
C LEU A 35 10.91 -9.37 1.84
N ARG A 36 11.93 -9.24 0.99
CA ARG A 36 13.24 -9.88 1.22
C ARG A 36 13.92 -9.39 2.49
N GLY A 37 13.67 -8.14 2.88
CA GLY A 37 14.14 -7.55 4.13
C GLY A 37 13.28 -7.91 5.36
N GLY A 38 12.22 -8.70 5.21
CA GLY A 38 11.32 -9.09 6.30
C GLY A 38 10.23 -8.07 6.62
N ILE A 39 10.02 -7.06 5.77
CA ILE A 39 8.96 -6.07 5.94
C ILE A 39 7.74 -6.48 5.10
N GLY A 40 6.68 -6.93 5.77
CA GLY A 40 5.46 -7.48 5.16
C GLY A 40 4.34 -6.47 4.90
N ALA A 41 4.45 -5.24 5.41
CA ALA A 41 3.44 -4.20 5.26
C ALA A 41 4.06 -2.88 4.80
N MET A 42 3.34 -2.20 3.90
CA MET A 42 3.71 -0.88 3.40
C MET A 42 2.49 0.03 3.25
N GLU A 43 2.73 1.32 3.35
CA GLU A 43 1.76 2.38 3.09
C GLU A 43 2.36 3.32 2.05
N LEU A 44 1.74 3.40 0.88
CA LEU A 44 2.08 4.45 -0.08
C LEU A 44 1.42 5.75 0.37
N THR A 45 2.08 6.89 0.23
CA THR A 45 1.43 8.18 0.48
C THR A 45 0.82 8.70 -0.82
N LEU A 46 -0.43 9.20 -0.76
CA LEU A 46 -1.12 9.83 -1.88
C LEU A 46 -0.61 11.27 -2.11
N ARG A 47 0.70 11.40 -2.34
CA ARG A 47 1.42 12.67 -2.52
C ARG A 47 2.02 12.83 -3.91
N THR A 48 1.95 11.79 -4.73
CA THR A 48 2.47 11.76 -6.10
C THR A 48 1.41 11.19 -7.03
N ASP A 49 1.44 11.61 -8.29
CA ASP A 49 0.54 11.08 -9.33
C ASP A 49 0.77 9.56 -9.55
N ALA A 50 1.98 9.08 -9.25
CA ALA A 50 2.33 7.67 -9.36
C ALA A 50 1.76 6.79 -8.24
N ALA A 51 1.22 7.34 -7.15
CA ALA A 51 0.87 6.56 -5.96
C ALA A 51 -0.19 5.48 -6.22
N LEU A 52 -1.27 5.82 -6.94
CA LEU A 52 -2.35 4.87 -7.23
C LEU A 52 -1.93 3.79 -8.23
N ASP A 53 -1.16 4.16 -9.25
CA ASP A 53 -0.65 3.19 -10.23
C ASP A 53 0.40 2.25 -9.61
N SER A 54 1.25 2.80 -8.73
CA SER A 54 2.18 2.02 -7.91
C SER A 54 1.44 1.00 -7.06
N LEU A 55 0.37 1.44 -6.37
CA LEU A 55 -0.45 0.55 -5.56
C LEU A 55 -1.07 -0.56 -6.42
N ARG A 56 -1.69 -0.24 -7.55
CA ARG A 56 -2.28 -1.24 -8.47
C ARG A 56 -1.25 -2.29 -8.88
N ALA A 57 -0.08 -1.86 -9.34
CA ALA A 57 1.00 -2.76 -9.74
C ALA A 57 1.44 -3.67 -8.58
N ILE A 58 1.60 -3.13 -7.36
CA ILE A 58 1.96 -3.93 -6.17
C ILE A 58 0.85 -4.94 -5.84
N ARG A 59 -0.42 -4.51 -5.85
CA ARG A 59 -1.55 -5.40 -5.51
C ARG A 59 -1.71 -6.54 -6.52
N ASP A 60 -1.40 -6.29 -7.80
CA ASP A 60 -1.51 -7.29 -8.86
C ASP A 60 -0.26 -8.21 -8.95
N GLU A 61 0.96 -7.68 -8.75
CA GLU A 61 2.21 -8.42 -8.97
C GLU A 61 2.91 -8.92 -7.70
N VAL A 62 2.51 -8.44 -6.52
CA VAL A 62 3.10 -8.79 -5.22
C VAL A 62 1.99 -8.98 -4.16
N PRO A 63 1.06 -9.94 -4.36
CA PRO A 63 -0.11 -10.11 -3.49
C PRO A 63 0.24 -10.44 -2.02
N GLU A 64 1.46 -10.92 -1.75
CA GLU A 64 2.00 -11.19 -0.42
C GLU A 64 2.27 -9.90 0.38
N MET A 65 2.48 -8.76 -0.30
CA MET A 65 2.67 -7.47 0.35
C MET A 65 1.32 -6.93 0.86
N LEU A 66 1.24 -6.64 2.15
CA LEU A 66 0.13 -5.86 2.70
C LEU A 66 0.32 -4.38 2.34
N ALA A 67 -0.17 -3.99 1.16
CA ALA A 67 -0.06 -2.63 0.64
C ALA A 67 -1.35 -1.83 0.89
N GLY A 68 -1.23 -0.80 1.73
CA GLY A 68 -2.24 0.25 1.91
C GLY A 68 -1.79 1.58 1.32
N ILE A 69 -2.62 2.60 1.50
CA ILE A 69 -2.31 3.97 1.07
C ILE A 69 -2.81 4.98 2.09
N GLY A 70 -1.98 5.99 2.38
CA GLY A 70 -2.25 7.05 3.33
C GLY A 70 -2.22 8.43 2.70
N THR A 71 -2.36 9.47 3.53
CA THR A 71 -2.54 10.87 3.05
C THR A 71 -3.84 11.04 2.25
N ILE A 72 -4.91 10.37 2.67
CA ILE A 72 -6.25 10.54 2.09
C ILE A 72 -6.89 11.76 2.75
N LEU A 73 -7.12 12.82 1.96
CA LEU A 73 -7.59 14.12 2.46
C LEU A 73 -9.04 14.43 2.08
N THR A 74 -9.58 13.76 1.05
CA THR A 74 -10.95 13.98 0.57
C THR A 74 -11.73 12.69 0.43
N THR A 75 -13.06 12.78 0.38
CA THR A 75 -13.93 11.63 0.14
C THR A 75 -13.75 11.04 -1.25
N ASP A 76 -13.51 11.87 -2.27
CA ASP A 76 -13.34 11.42 -3.65
C ASP A 76 -12.09 10.55 -3.80
N GLN A 77 -11.02 10.88 -3.05
CA GLN A 77 -9.82 10.05 -2.99
C GLN A 77 -10.11 8.65 -2.39
N VAL A 78 -11.13 8.50 -1.53
CA VAL A 78 -11.50 7.17 -1.00
C VAL A 78 -11.96 6.26 -2.12
N ASP A 79 -12.77 6.76 -3.06
CA ASP A 79 -13.26 5.97 -4.19
C ASP A 79 -12.10 5.54 -5.10
N GLU A 80 -11.15 6.44 -5.37
CA GLU A 80 -9.94 6.13 -6.15
C GLU A 80 -9.07 5.07 -5.47
N VAL A 81 -8.90 5.17 -4.15
CA VAL A 81 -8.13 4.23 -3.31
C VAL A 81 -8.78 2.85 -3.27
N VAL A 82 -10.11 2.78 -3.15
CA VAL A 82 -10.87 1.52 -3.21
C VAL A 82 -10.75 0.91 -4.60
N ALA A 83 -10.87 1.71 -5.67
CA ALA A 83 -10.70 1.24 -7.04
C ALA A 83 -9.26 0.73 -7.32
N ALA A 84 -8.26 1.31 -6.66
CA ALA A 84 -6.87 0.84 -6.69
C ALA A 84 -6.62 -0.41 -5.81
N LYS A 85 -7.67 -0.96 -5.16
CA LYS A 85 -7.63 -2.17 -4.33
C LYS A 85 -6.66 -2.09 -3.15
N ALA A 86 -6.53 -0.91 -2.53
CA ALA A 86 -5.76 -0.77 -1.30
C ALA A 86 -6.24 -1.76 -0.23
N ALA A 87 -5.31 -2.40 0.47
CA ALA A 87 -5.68 -3.31 1.56
C ALA A 87 -6.25 -2.54 2.77
N PHE A 88 -5.80 -1.30 2.97
CA PHE A 88 -6.29 -0.37 3.97
C PHE A 88 -6.02 1.07 3.53
N GLY A 89 -6.75 2.03 4.13
CA GLY A 89 -6.57 3.46 3.94
C GLY A 89 -6.22 4.15 5.25
N VAL A 90 -5.35 5.17 5.19
CA VAL A 90 -5.00 6.04 6.32
C VAL A 90 -5.31 7.50 5.96
N ALA A 91 -6.08 8.17 6.81
CA ALA A 91 -6.48 9.58 6.65
C ALA A 91 -5.86 10.43 7.75
#